data_AF-A0A8S3J5B0-F1
#
_entry.id   AF-A0A8S3J5B0-F1
#
_cell.length_a   1.000
_cell.length_b   1.000
_cell.length_c   1.000
_cell.angle_alpha   90.00
_cell.angle_beta   90.00
_cell.angle_gamma   90.00
#
_symmetry.space_group_name_H-M   'P 1'
#
loop_
_entity.id
_entity.type
_entity.pdbx_description
1 polymer ?
#
loop_
_entity_poly.entity_id
_entity_poly.type
_entity_poly.pdbx_seq_one_letter_code
_entity_poly.pdbx_strand_id
1 'polypeptide(L)'
;MQEPKHGHGIDFWFATYGGGVCFSRSLLEMIHNDVQPNENFMKGCISTNYPDDTHIAYILRVKYNINLTVANDFHHHIERNLFTNLTSPSNIDQAITLGFKGSNVPRFVPLVKNDVFHMQTLHCLLYPD
;
A
#
# COMPACT_ATOMS: atom_id res chain seq x y z
N MET A 1 10.20 -1.06 2.90
CA MET A 1 9.85 -2.33 2.22
C MET A 1 9.77 -3.44 3.26
N GLN A 2 8.80 -4.35 3.15
CA GLN A 2 8.80 -5.59 3.92
C GLN A 2 9.78 -6.60 3.30
N GLU A 3 10.41 -7.45 4.09
CA GLU A 3 11.21 -8.57 3.60
C GLU A 3 10.38 -9.49 2.67
N PRO A 4 10.99 -10.12 1.65
CA PRO A 4 10.28 -11.07 0.79
C PRO A 4 9.72 -12.21 1.63
N LYS A 5 8.52 -12.68 1.29
CA LYS A 5 7.91 -13.84 1.92
C LYS A 5 8.41 -15.10 1.23
N HIS A 6 8.74 -16.10 2.03
CA HIS A 6 9.02 -17.45 1.56
C HIS A 6 7.74 -18.29 1.64
N GLY A 7 7.27 -18.82 0.52
CA GLY A 7 6.08 -19.66 0.45
C GLY A 7 6.24 -20.77 -0.56
N HIS A 8 5.99 -22.02 -0.13
CA HIS A 8 6.06 -23.21 -0.99
C HIS A 8 7.36 -23.32 -1.83
N GLY A 9 8.50 -22.91 -1.26
CA GLY A 9 9.82 -22.98 -1.91
C GLY A 9 10.14 -21.81 -2.86
N ILE A 10 9.31 -20.77 -2.89
CA ILE A 10 9.50 -19.60 -3.76
C ILE A 10 9.47 -18.32 -2.91
N ASP A 11 10.42 -17.42 -3.19
CA ASP A 11 10.41 -16.07 -2.66
C ASP A 11 9.55 -15.15 -3.51
N PHE A 12 8.75 -14.33 -2.85
CA PHE A 12 7.91 -13.33 -3.50
C PHE A 12 7.76 -12.06 -2.66
N TRP A 13 7.58 -10.97 -3.38
CA TRP A 13 7.27 -9.66 -2.81
C TRP A 13 5.77 -9.41 -2.90
N PHE A 14 5.24 -8.70 -1.91
CA PHE A 14 3.84 -8.30 -1.87
C PHE A 14 3.73 -6.83 -1.49
N ALA A 15 2.69 -6.17 -1.99
CA ALA A 15 2.36 -4.80 -1.63
C ALA A 15 1.38 -4.81 -0.46
N THR A 16 1.65 -4.02 0.58
CA THR A 16 0.67 -3.81 1.66
C THR A 16 -0.46 -2.93 1.17
N TYR A 17 -1.69 -3.44 1.17
CA TYR A 17 -2.82 -2.67 0.65
C TYR A 17 -3.11 -1.41 1.48
N GLY A 18 -2.72 -1.37 2.75
CA GLY A 18 -2.80 -0.17 3.59
C GLY A 18 -1.91 1.00 3.14
N GLY A 19 -0.88 0.75 2.32
CA GLY A 19 -0.10 1.78 1.63
C GLY A 19 -0.62 2.10 0.23
N GLY A 20 -1.63 1.38 -0.26
CA GLY A 20 -2.10 1.44 -1.64
C GLY A 20 -1.35 0.52 -2.59
N VAL A 21 -2.03 0.12 -3.66
CA VAL A 21 -1.50 -0.71 -4.74
C VAL A 21 -2.31 -0.44 -6.01
N CYS A 22 -1.73 -0.66 -7.18
CA CYS A 22 -2.43 -0.56 -8.45
C CYS A 22 -2.42 -1.91 -9.18
N PHE A 23 -3.56 -2.23 -9.79
CA PHE A 23 -3.71 -3.37 -10.70
C PHE A 23 -4.22 -2.85 -12.04
N SER A 24 -3.65 -3.33 -13.15
CA SER A 24 -4.23 -3.08 -14.46
C SER A 24 -5.49 -3.94 -14.65
N ARG A 25 -6.41 -3.47 -15.49
CA ARG A 25 -7.62 -4.23 -15.82
C ARG A 25 -7.29 -5.63 -16.35
N SER A 26 -6.33 -5.73 -17.27
CA SER A 26 -5.92 -7.01 -17.87
C SER A 26 -5.35 -7.99 -16.84
N LEU A 27 -4.65 -7.49 -15.81
CA LEU A 27 -4.17 -8.33 -14.71
C LEU A 27 -5.33 -8.89 -13.88
N LEU A 28 -6.33 -8.07 -13.58
CA LEU A 28 -7.52 -8.50 -12.83
C LEU A 28 -8.35 -9.53 -13.62
N GLU A 29 -8.49 -9.33 -14.94
CA GLU A 29 -9.17 -10.29 -15.82
C GLU A 29 -8.42 -11.63 -15.88
N MET A 30 -7.08 -11.60 -15.89
CA MET A 30 -6.23 -12.79 -15.92
C MET A 30 -6.32 -13.65 -14.64
N ILE A 31 -6.46 -13.02 -13.47
CA ILE A 31 -6.58 -13.73 -12.18
C ILE A 31 -8.03 -13.98 -11.75
N HIS A 32 -9.01 -13.58 -12.56
CA HIS A 32 -10.43 -13.56 -12.15
C HIS A 32 -10.90 -14.89 -11.55
N ASN A 33 -10.58 -16.02 -12.18
CA ASN A 33 -11.03 -17.34 -11.72
C ASN A 33 -10.34 -17.82 -10.42
N ASP A 34 -9.23 -17.23 -10.02
CA ASP A 34 -8.58 -17.53 -8.74
C ASP A 34 -9.18 -16.72 -7.59
N VAL A 35 -9.71 -15.54 -7.90
CA VAL A 35 -10.27 -14.61 -6.91
C VAL A 35 -11.80 -14.64 -6.87
N GLN A 36 -12.45 -15.17 -7.92
CA GLN A 36 -13.90 -15.32 -8.03
C GLN A 36 -14.31 -16.78 -8.26
N PRO A 37 -15.45 -17.21 -7.71
CA PRO A 37 -16.25 -16.47 -6.73
C PRO A 37 -15.49 -16.30 -5.40
N ASN A 38 -15.91 -15.37 -4.55
CA ASN A 38 -15.18 -14.96 -3.35
C ASN A 38 -14.83 -16.14 -2.41
N GLU A 39 -15.61 -17.22 -2.43
CA GLU A 39 -15.33 -18.43 -1.65
C GLU A 39 -14.01 -19.11 -2.07
N ASN A 40 -13.64 -19.04 -3.35
CA ASN A 40 -12.36 -19.56 -3.84
C ASN A 40 -11.21 -18.77 -3.24
N PHE A 41 -11.29 -17.45 -3.28
CA PHE A 41 -10.29 -16.56 -2.71
C PHE A 41 -10.12 -16.80 -1.21
N MET A 42 -11.22 -16.84 -0.46
CA MET A 42 -11.19 -17.07 0.98
C MET A 42 -10.59 -18.44 1.35
N LYS A 43 -10.95 -19.50 0.62
CA LYS A 43 -10.34 -20.84 0.80
C LYS A 43 -8.84 -20.82 0.49
N GLY A 44 -8.42 -20.06 -0.52
CA GLY A 44 -7.03 -19.84 -0.86
C GLY A 44 -6.25 -19.17 0.28
N CYS A 45 -6.75 -18.05 0.81
CA CYS A 45 -6.16 -17.35 1.95
C CYS A 45 -6.01 -18.28 3.17
N ILE A 46 -7.06 -19.04 3.50
CA ILE A 46 -7.05 -19.99 4.62
C ILE A 46 -6.03 -21.12 4.39
N SER A 47 -6.01 -21.72 3.19
CA SER A 47 -5.12 -22.86 2.89
C SER A 47 -3.64 -22.47 2.86
N THR A 48 -3.34 -21.25 2.41
CA THR A 48 -1.98 -20.71 2.40
C THR A 48 -1.57 -20.05 3.71
N ASN A 49 -2.52 -19.81 4.63
CA ASN A 49 -2.34 -19.02 5.84
C ASN A 49 -1.76 -17.62 5.56
N TYR A 50 -2.26 -16.99 4.49
CA TYR A 50 -1.87 -15.65 4.09
C TYR A 50 -3.07 -14.69 4.20
N PRO A 51 -2.85 -13.43 4.63
CA PRO A 51 -3.84 -12.38 4.46
C PRO A 51 -4.06 -12.10 2.96
N ASP A 52 -5.10 -11.30 2.67
CA ASP A 52 -5.55 -10.97 1.32
C ASP A 52 -4.44 -10.42 0.40
N ASP A 53 -3.68 -9.45 0.89
CA ASP A 53 -2.60 -8.80 0.14
C ASP A 53 -1.46 -9.77 -0.23
N THR A 54 -1.10 -10.63 0.70
CA THR A 54 -0.05 -11.64 0.56
C THR A 54 -0.54 -12.80 -0.31
N HIS A 55 -1.81 -13.19 -0.20
CA HIS A 55 -2.37 -14.28 -1.00
C HIS A 55 -2.48 -13.91 -2.50
N ILE A 56 -2.87 -12.67 -2.83
CA ILE A 56 -2.85 -12.19 -4.21
C ILE A 56 -1.43 -12.22 -4.79
N ALA A 57 -0.44 -11.74 -4.03
CA ALA A 57 0.95 -11.78 -4.47
C ALA A 57 1.47 -13.22 -4.66
N TYR A 58 1.06 -14.13 -3.79
CA TYR A 58 1.35 -15.55 -3.91
C TYR A 58 0.78 -16.15 -5.21
N ILE A 59 -0.50 -15.90 -5.53
CA ILE A 59 -1.12 -16.36 -6.79
C ILE A 59 -0.36 -15.80 -8.00
N LEU A 60 -0.09 -14.49 -8.01
CA LEU A 60 0.63 -13.82 -9.09
C LEU A 60 2.02 -14.40 -9.30
N ARG A 61 2.76 -14.65 -8.22
CA ARG A 61 4.09 -15.26 -8.32
C ARG A 61 4.01 -16.71 -8.78
N VAL A 62 3.24 -17.55 -8.09
CA VAL A 62 3.31 -19.01 -8.26
C VAL A 62 2.61 -19.48 -9.52
N LYS A 63 1.45 -18.91 -9.86
CA LYS A 63 0.65 -19.35 -11.01
C LYS A 63 0.99 -18.59 -12.29
N TYR A 64 1.32 -17.30 -12.17
CA TYR A 64 1.50 -16.42 -13.33
C TYR A 64 2.94 -15.94 -13.53
N ASN A 65 3.86 -16.24 -12.59
CA ASN A 65 5.25 -15.77 -12.61
C ASN A 65 5.38 -14.24 -12.75
N ILE A 66 4.42 -13.50 -12.18
CA ILE A 66 4.38 -12.03 -12.17
C ILE A 66 4.96 -11.54 -10.84
N ASN A 67 5.90 -10.59 -10.93
CA ASN A 67 6.52 -9.95 -9.76
C ASN A 67 5.88 -8.59 -9.50
N LEU A 68 5.88 -8.17 -8.23
CA LEU A 68 5.54 -6.82 -7.84
C LEU A 68 6.52 -5.82 -8.50
N THR A 69 5.97 -4.80 -9.17
CA THR A 69 6.75 -3.62 -9.54
C THR A 69 6.79 -2.69 -8.33
N VAL A 70 7.98 -2.44 -7.81
CA VAL A 70 8.17 -1.58 -6.63
C VAL A 70 8.11 -0.12 -7.06
N ALA A 71 7.21 0.64 -6.44
CA ALA A 71 7.12 2.09 -6.54
C ALA A 71 7.36 2.70 -5.16
N ASN A 72 8.20 3.73 -5.08
CA ASN A 72 8.60 4.34 -3.80
C ASN A 72 7.64 5.46 -3.35
N ASP A 73 6.66 5.80 -4.18
CA ASP A 73 5.74 6.92 -3.96
C ASP A 73 4.46 6.52 -3.21
N PHE A 74 4.34 5.25 -2.82
CA PHE A 74 3.23 4.74 -2.01
C PHE A 74 3.65 4.66 -0.55
N HIS A 75 2.99 5.42 0.32
CA HIS A 75 3.33 5.48 1.74
C HIS A 75 2.25 4.97 2.68
N HIS A 76 2.67 4.13 3.63
CA HIS A 76 1.83 3.53 4.66
C HIS A 76 2.04 4.19 6.03
N HIS A 77 0.98 4.25 6.84
CA HIS A 77 0.97 4.93 8.14
C HIS A 77 1.89 4.32 9.20
N ILE A 78 2.46 3.13 8.96
CA ILE A 78 3.44 2.48 9.86
C ILE A 78 4.89 2.84 9.52
N GLU A 79 5.12 3.57 8.43
CA GLU A 79 6.46 4.01 8.06
C GLU A 79 7.01 4.96 9.13
N ARG A 80 8.09 4.50 9.77
CA ARG A 80 8.84 5.35 10.70
C ARG A 80 9.42 6.51 9.91
N ASN A 81 9.33 7.71 10.45
CA ASN A 81 10.06 8.88 9.95
C ASN A 81 9.61 9.41 8.57
N LEU A 82 8.48 8.94 8.01
CA LEU A 82 7.93 9.45 6.75
C LEU A 82 7.94 10.99 6.73
N PHE A 83 7.39 11.61 7.78
CA PHE A 83 7.28 13.06 7.88
C PHE A 83 8.45 13.77 8.55
N THR A 84 9.40 13.05 9.16
CA THR A 84 10.59 13.70 9.72
C THR A 84 11.61 14.07 8.65
N ASN A 85 11.61 13.34 7.52
CA ASN A 85 12.46 13.63 6.37
C ASN A 85 11.78 14.58 5.36
N LEU A 86 10.46 14.75 5.46
CA LEU A 86 9.70 15.74 4.70
C LEU A 86 9.85 17.11 5.36
N THR A 87 10.93 17.81 5.01
CA THR A 87 11.25 19.17 5.51
C THR A 87 10.64 20.29 4.66
N SER A 88 10.04 19.96 3.51
CA SER A 88 9.44 20.90 2.56
C SER A 88 8.13 20.36 1.98
N PRO A 89 7.13 21.23 1.71
CA PRO A 89 5.94 20.93 0.90
C PRO A 89 6.23 20.21 -0.42
N SER A 90 7.31 20.61 -1.09
CA SER A 90 7.70 20.17 -2.45
C SER A 90 8.14 18.70 -2.57
N ASN A 91 8.10 17.95 -1.48
CA ASN A 91 8.40 16.51 -1.48
C ASN A 91 7.14 15.68 -1.22
N ILE A 92 6.01 16.33 -0.90
CA ILE A 92 4.72 15.67 -0.64
C ILE A 92 3.93 15.48 -1.94
N ASP A 93 4.12 16.35 -2.93
CA ASP A 93 3.53 16.28 -4.27
C ASP A 93 4.00 15.06 -5.08
N GLN A 94 5.15 14.49 -4.74
CA GLN A 94 5.68 13.28 -5.36
C GLN A 94 4.99 11.99 -4.85
N ALA A 95 4.35 12.04 -3.68
CA ALA A 95 3.66 10.89 -3.10
C ALA A 95 2.32 10.63 -3.80
N ILE A 96 2.08 9.37 -4.18
CA ILE A 96 0.78 8.89 -4.68
C ILE A 96 -0.17 8.62 -3.51
N THR A 97 0.33 8.04 -2.42
CA THR A 97 -0.45 7.78 -1.21
C THR A 97 0.30 8.25 0.03
N LEU A 98 -0.44 8.69 1.05
CA LEU A 98 0.10 9.06 2.35
C LEU A 98 -0.74 8.41 3.45
N GLY A 99 -0.06 7.86 4.45
CA GLY A 99 -0.68 7.29 5.63
C GLY A 99 -0.31 8.08 6.89
N PHE A 100 -1.32 8.46 7.68
CA PHE A 100 -1.13 9.18 8.95
C PHE A 100 -1.40 8.28 10.14
N LYS A 101 -0.60 8.41 11.20
CA LYS A 101 -0.80 7.71 12.48
C LYS A 101 -0.50 8.64 13.65
N GLY A 102 -1.53 8.94 14.45
CA GLY A 102 -1.38 9.75 15.65
C GLY A 102 -0.82 11.14 15.34
N SER A 103 0.32 11.49 15.94
CA SER A 103 1.00 12.78 15.77
C SER A 103 2.09 12.78 14.69
N ASN A 104 2.19 11.72 13.88
CA ASN A 104 3.17 11.67 12.79
C ASN A 104 2.66 12.49 11.60
N VAL A 105 3.08 13.76 11.54
CA VAL A 105 2.62 14.78 10.58
C VAL A 105 3.77 15.65 10.07
N PRO A 106 3.65 16.24 8.86
CA PRO A 106 4.63 17.21 8.37
C PRO A 106 4.78 18.39 9.34
N ARG A 107 6.03 18.75 9.69
CA ARG A 107 6.32 19.79 10.70
C ARG A 107 6.11 21.23 10.21
N PHE A 108 5.95 21.43 8.92
CA PHE A 108 6.00 22.76 8.28
C PHE A 108 4.61 23.40 8.06
N VAL A 109 3.52 22.75 8.45
CA VAL A 109 2.15 23.31 8.33
C VAL A 109 1.52 23.44 9.73
N PRO A 110 0.93 24.60 10.08
CA PRO A 110 0.15 24.71 11.30
C PRO A 110 -1.08 23.80 11.23
N LEU A 111 -1.25 22.94 12.23
CA LEU A 111 -2.34 21.96 12.28
C LEU A 111 -3.70 22.65 12.25
N VAL A 112 -4.59 22.16 11.38
CA VAL A 112 -5.99 22.55 11.39
C VAL A 112 -6.62 22.05 12.70
N LYS A 113 -7.40 22.91 13.38
CA LYS A 113 -8.09 22.51 14.61
C LYS A 113 -9.04 21.34 14.32
N ASN A 114 -9.02 20.33 15.20
CA ASN A 114 -9.85 19.12 15.11
C ASN A 114 -9.57 18.20 13.90
N ASP A 115 -8.39 18.30 13.28
CA ASP A 115 -7.99 17.43 12.17
C ASP A 115 -7.25 16.17 12.67
N VAL A 116 -8.00 15.23 13.25
CA VAL A 116 -7.45 14.02 13.89
C VAL A 116 -6.65 13.13 12.93
N PHE A 117 -7.01 13.15 11.63
CA PHE A 117 -6.40 12.31 10.59
C PHE A 117 -5.43 13.09 9.70
N HIS A 118 -5.28 14.39 9.92
CA HIS A 118 -4.36 15.29 9.19
C HIS A 118 -4.66 15.44 7.70
N MET A 119 -5.86 15.02 7.26
CA MET A 119 -6.26 15.06 5.86
C MET A 119 -6.63 16.47 5.42
N GLN A 120 -7.18 17.30 6.32
CA GLN A 120 -7.46 18.71 6.02
C GLN A 120 -6.15 19.49 5.92
N THR A 121 -5.21 19.22 6.82
CA THR A 121 -3.87 19.77 6.82
C THR A 121 -3.13 19.42 5.52
N LEU A 122 -3.22 18.15 5.06
CA LEU A 122 -2.67 17.73 3.78
C LEU A 122 -3.36 18.43 2.58
N HIS A 123 -4.69 18.54 2.60
CA HIS A 123 -5.44 19.17 1.53
C HIS A 123 -5.02 20.64 1.34
N CYS A 124 -5.01 21.43 2.41
CA CYS A 124 -4.61 22.83 2.36
C CYS A 124 -3.13 23.02 1.97
N LEU A 125 -2.29 22.02 2.23
CA LEU A 125 -0.90 22.03 1.79
C LEU A 125 -0.77 21.83 0.28
N LEU A 126 -1.51 20.87 -0.27
CA LEU A 126 -1.45 20.53 -1.70
C LEU A 126 -2.22 21.55 -2.57
N TYR A 127 -3.26 22.15 -2.01
CA TYR A 127 -4.17 23.09 -2.67
C TYR A 127 -4.33 24.33 -1.79
N PRO A 128 -3.36 25.27 -1.84
CA PRO A 128 -3.36 26.47 -1.00
C PRO A 128 -4.31 27.58 -1.48
N ASP A 129 -4.81 27.48 -2.72
CA ASP A 129 -5.78 28.40 -3.35
C ASP A 129 -7.24 28.00 -3.05
#